data_AF-A0A519LIK7-F1
#
_entry.id   AF-A0A519LIK7-F1
#
_cell.length_a   1.000
_cell.length_b   1.000
_cell.length_c   1.000
_cell.angle_alpha   90.00
_cell.angle_beta   90.00
_cell.angle_gamma   90.00
#
_symmetry.space_group_name_H-M   'P 1'
#
loop_
_entity.id
_entity.type
_entity.pdbx_description
1 polymer ?
#
loop_
_entity_poly.entity_id
_entity_poly.type
_entity_poly.pdbx_seq_one_letter_code
_entity_poly.pdbx_strand_id
1 'polypeptide(L)'
;MKTFIKIDYYIQMLVALSFIILLITDIAVFEKGYSWIGYFVLATFHTVSFMIKIFSKNYSKSTEFKIYSFASLAILISLLIVSVFEDVDWVANFIGFILIFGIPLTPILAICYLSIVYTDYQKSLTQNS
;
A
#
# COMPACT_ATOMS: atom_id res chain seq x y z
N MET A 1 -12.68 -6.62 14.88
CA MET A 1 -11.45 -6.89 14.12
C MET A 1 -11.61 -8.04 13.13
N LYS A 2 -12.14 -9.21 13.53
CA LYS A 2 -12.38 -10.34 12.60
C LYS A 2 -13.17 -9.95 11.34
N THR A 3 -14.32 -9.27 11.50
CA THR A 3 -15.12 -8.78 10.35
C THR A 3 -14.34 -7.83 9.45
N PHE A 4 -13.57 -6.91 10.04
CA PHE A 4 -12.72 -6.01 9.29
C PHE A 4 -11.65 -6.77 8.49
N ILE A 5 -10.94 -7.74 9.08
CA ILE A 5 -9.92 -8.54 8.38
C ILE A 5 -10.51 -9.25 7.15
N LYS A 6 -11.73 -9.81 7.29
CA LYS A 6 -12.42 -10.46 6.17
C LYS A 6 -12.76 -9.46 5.06
N ILE A 7 -13.35 -8.33 5.41
CA ILE A 7 -13.71 -7.28 4.43
C ILE A 7 -12.46 -6.72 3.76
N ASP A 8 -11.43 -6.40 4.55
CA ASP A 8 -10.14 -5.91 4.09
C ASP A 8 -9.53 -6.86 3.06
N TYR A 9 -9.47 -8.15 3.33
CA TYR A 9 -8.98 -9.14 2.35
C TYR A 9 -9.68 -9.03 0.99
N TYR A 10 -11.02 -9.02 0.95
CA TYR A 10 -11.74 -8.93 -0.31
C TYR A 10 -11.53 -7.58 -1.01
N ILE A 11 -11.49 -6.48 -0.26
CA ILE A 11 -11.24 -5.15 -0.82
C ILE A 11 -9.84 -5.06 -1.42
N GLN A 12 -8.80 -5.49 -0.68
CA GLN A 12 -7.43 -5.42 -1.19
C GLN A 12 -7.23 -6.29 -2.43
N MET A 13 -7.80 -7.50 -2.44
CA MET A 13 -7.76 -8.38 -3.61
C MET A 13 -8.50 -7.78 -4.81
N LEU A 14 -9.67 -7.17 -4.59
CA LEU A 14 -10.42 -6.49 -5.64
C LEU A 14 -9.63 -5.33 -6.23
N VAL A 15 -9.10 -4.45 -5.38
CA VAL A 15 -8.32 -3.28 -5.81
C VAL A 15 -7.05 -3.72 -6.55
N ALA A 16 -6.34 -4.73 -6.05
CA ALA A 16 -5.16 -5.28 -6.73
C ALA A 16 -5.51 -5.88 -8.10
N LEU A 17 -6.61 -6.62 -8.20
CA LEU A 17 -7.06 -7.19 -9.48
C LEU A 17 -7.46 -6.09 -10.48
N SER A 18 -8.24 -5.10 -10.02
CA SER A 18 -8.60 -3.93 -10.84
C SER A 18 -7.38 -3.17 -11.32
N PHE A 19 -6.35 -3.02 -10.47
CA PHE A 19 -5.08 -2.40 -10.84
C PHE A 19 -4.36 -3.20 -11.94
N ILE A 20 -4.27 -4.53 -11.80
CA ILE A 20 -3.64 -5.39 -12.82
C ILE A 20 -4.37 -5.26 -14.17
N ILE A 21 -5.71 -5.29 -14.18
CA ILE A 21 -6.51 -5.12 -15.40
C ILE A 21 -6.25 -3.74 -16.03
N LEU A 22 -6.24 -2.69 -15.22
CA LEU A 22 -5.95 -1.33 -15.67
C LEU A 22 -4.54 -1.24 -16.26
N LEU A 23 -3.54 -1.81 -15.59
CA LEU A 23 -2.14 -1.82 -16.05
C LEU A 23 -2.00 -2.52 -17.40
N ILE A 24 -2.60 -3.70 -17.56
CA ILE A 24 -2.57 -4.45 -18.82
C ILE A 24 -3.27 -3.66 -19.93
N THR A 25 -4.43 -3.08 -19.65
CA THR A 25 -5.19 -2.31 -20.65
C THR A 25 -4.47 -1.02 -21.03
N ASP A 26 -3.84 -0.35 -20.07
CA ASP A 26 -3.04 0.84 -20.29
C ASP A 26 -1.81 0.55 -21.15
N ILE A 27 -1.13 -0.57 -20.94
CA ILE A 27 0.03 -0.98 -21.76
C ILE A 27 -0.41 -1.49 -23.15
N ALA A 28 -1.47 -2.29 -23.23
CA ALA A 28 -1.82 -3.01 -24.46
C ALA A 28 -2.80 -2.26 -25.38
N VAL A 29 -3.53 -1.26 -24.86
CA VAL A 29 -4.60 -0.57 -25.61
C VAL A 29 -4.40 0.94 -25.63
N PHE A 30 -4.15 1.56 -24.47
CA PHE A 30 -4.11 3.02 -24.40
C PHE A 30 -2.74 3.61 -24.73
N GLU A 31 -1.68 3.02 -24.20
CA GLU A 31 -0.29 3.53 -24.26
C GLU A 31 -0.16 4.98 -23.74
N LYS A 32 -1.03 5.39 -22.79
CA LYS A 32 -1.09 6.75 -22.25
C LYS A 32 -0.60 6.89 -20.81
N GLY A 33 -0.30 5.79 -20.14
CA GLY A 33 0.21 5.79 -18.78
C GLY A 33 -0.87 6.01 -17.71
N TYR A 34 -2.16 5.87 -18.02
CA TYR A 34 -3.27 6.06 -17.08
C TYR A 34 -3.22 5.15 -15.84
N SER A 35 -2.43 4.07 -15.88
CA SER A 35 -2.14 3.19 -14.75
C SER A 35 -1.58 3.92 -13.52
N TRP A 36 -1.03 5.13 -13.67
CA TRP A 36 -0.59 5.97 -12.54
C TRP A 36 -1.70 6.21 -11.51
N ILE A 37 -2.95 6.39 -11.95
CA ILE A 37 -4.12 6.58 -11.06
C ILE A 37 -4.35 5.32 -10.23
N GLY A 38 -4.23 4.15 -10.86
CA GLY A 38 -4.39 2.86 -10.19
C GLY A 38 -3.35 2.64 -9.08
N TYR A 39 -2.11 3.10 -9.27
CA TYR A 39 -1.08 3.08 -8.23
C TYR A 39 -1.50 3.88 -6.98
N PHE A 40 -2.03 5.09 -7.17
CA PHE A 40 -2.50 5.92 -6.05
C PHE A 40 -3.69 5.31 -5.33
N VAL A 41 -4.65 4.76 -6.08
CA VAL A 41 -5.81 4.07 -5.49
C VAL A 41 -5.35 2.88 -4.65
N LEU A 42 -4.50 2.01 -5.20
CA LEU A 42 -3.95 0.85 -4.48
C LEU A 42 -3.22 1.28 -3.20
N ALA A 43 -2.32 2.26 -3.30
CA ALA A 43 -1.57 2.78 -2.15
C ALA A 43 -2.50 3.37 -1.07
N THR A 44 -3.59 4.04 -1.47
CA THR A 44 -4.58 4.60 -0.55
C THR A 44 -5.31 3.51 0.23
N PHE A 45 -5.80 2.47 -0.46
CA PHE A 45 -6.50 1.36 0.19
C PHE A 45 -5.58 0.59 1.14
N HIS A 46 -4.32 0.38 0.75
CA HIS A 46 -3.31 -0.22 1.62
C HIS A 46 -3.07 0.64 2.87
N THR A 47 -2.94 1.96 2.67
CA THR A 47 -2.67 2.93 3.74
C THR A 47 -3.78 2.98 4.76
N VAL A 48 -5.02 3.17 4.31
CA VAL A 48 -6.19 3.21 5.19
C VAL A 48 -6.28 1.92 6.00
N SER A 49 -6.10 0.77 5.35
CA SER A 49 -6.22 -0.51 6.04
C SER A 49 -5.12 -0.73 7.07
N PHE A 50 -3.85 -0.45 6.74
CA PHE A 50 -2.77 -0.64 7.71
C PHE A 50 -2.90 0.34 8.87
N MET A 51 -3.36 1.58 8.65
CA MET A 51 -3.60 2.54 9.72
C MET A 51 -4.66 2.05 10.70
N ILE A 52 -5.78 1.51 10.21
CA ILE A 52 -6.82 0.91 11.06
C ILE A 52 -6.22 -0.23 11.90
N LYS A 53 -5.39 -1.09 11.30
CA LYS A 53 -4.70 -2.19 11.99
C LYS A 53 -3.69 -1.72 13.03
N ILE A 54 -2.93 -0.64 12.76
CA ILE A 54 -1.97 -0.04 13.70
C ILE A 54 -2.69 0.45 14.96
N PHE A 55 -3.75 1.25 14.79
CA PHE A 55 -4.43 1.88 15.92
C PHE A 55 -5.42 0.95 16.64
N SER A 56 -5.71 -0.22 16.07
CA SER A 56 -6.53 -1.24 16.73
C SER A 56 -5.79 -1.91 17.89
N LYS A 57 -6.38 -1.85 19.08
CA LYS A 57 -5.91 -2.57 20.28
C LYS A 57 -6.08 -4.09 20.16
N ASN A 58 -7.05 -4.53 19.35
CA ASN A 58 -7.45 -5.93 19.22
C ASN A 58 -6.80 -6.62 18.00
N TYR A 59 -5.77 -6.01 17.42
CA TYR A 59 -5.02 -6.57 16.29
C TYR A 59 -3.61 -6.98 16.74
N SER A 60 -3.27 -8.25 16.54
CA SER A 60 -1.94 -8.78 16.80
C SER A 60 -1.00 -8.42 15.65
N LYS A 61 -0.05 -7.53 15.93
CA LYS A 61 0.85 -6.95 14.94
C LYS A 61 2.04 -7.88 14.71
N SER A 62 2.03 -8.62 13.59
CA SER A 62 3.17 -9.44 13.19
C SER A 62 4.42 -8.60 12.89
N THR A 63 5.60 -9.23 12.92
CA THR A 63 6.86 -8.56 12.56
C THR A 63 6.83 -8.03 11.13
N GLU A 64 6.32 -8.83 10.18
CA GLU A 64 6.14 -8.44 8.78
C GLU A 64 5.24 -7.20 8.65
N PHE A 65 4.12 -7.18 9.37
CA PHE A 65 3.21 -6.03 9.39
C PHE A 65 3.90 -4.76 9.93
N LYS A 66 4.72 -4.89 10.98
CA LYS A 66 5.47 -3.75 11.53
C LYS A 66 6.51 -3.21 10.55
N ILE A 67 7.27 -4.09 9.90
CA ILE A 67 8.28 -3.70 8.89
C ILE A 67 7.60 -2.99 7.72
N TYR A 68 6.54 -3.60 7.18
CA TYR A 68 5.74 -3.01 6.11
C TYR A 68 5.21 -1.63 6.50
N SER A 69 4.59 -1.55 7.68
CA SER A 69 3.99 -0.30 8.19
C SER A 69 5.03 0.80 8.34
N PHE A 70 6.22 0.48 8.87
CA PHE A 70 7.30 1.44 9.01
C PHE A 70 7.79 1.94 7.65
N ALA A 71 8.04 1.04 6.70
CA ALA A 71 8.48 1.41 5.36
C ALA A 71 7.44 2.27 4.63
N SER A 72 6.17 1.86 4.67
CA SER A 72 5.07 2.60 4.04
C SER A 72 4.85 3.96 4.68
N LEU A 73 4.93 4.07 6.01
CA LEU A 73 4.81 5.34 6.71
C LEU A 73 5.99 6.28 6.42
N ALA A 74 7.22 5.75 6.36
CA ALA A 74 8.40 6.53 6.04
C ALA A 74 8.29 7.17 4.64
N ILE A 75 7.81 6.40 3.65
CA ILE A 75 7.55 6.92 2.30
C ILE A 75 6.45 7.99 2.34
N LEU A 76 5.33 7.72 3.02
CA LEU A 76 4.22 8.67 3.11
C LEU A 76 4.63 9.98 3.77
N ILE A 77 5.31 9.92 4.92
CA ILE A 77 5.83 11.10 5.64
C ILE A 77 6.78 11.87 4.74
N SER A 78 7.64 11.17 4.02
CA SER A 78 8.58 11.82 3.11
C SER A 78 7.84 12.56 1.99
N LEU A 79 6.82 11.96 1.38
CA LEU A 79 5.98 12.62 0.38
C LEU A 79 5.23 13.84 0.96
N LEU A 80 4.79 13.76 2.23
CA LEU A 80 4.12 14.89 2.90
C LEU A 80 5.08 16.05 3.17
N ILE A 81 6.27 15.78 3.71
CA ILE A 81 7.31 16.81 3.92
C ILE A 81 7.61 17.52 2.61
N VAL A 82 7.75 16.73 1.55
CA VAL A 82 7.96 17.22 0.19
C VAL A 82 6.87 18.18 -0.26
N SER A 83 5.60 17.79 -0.11
CA SER A 83 4.47 18.62 -0.53
C SER A 83 4.34 19.93 0.25
N VAL A 84 4.95 20.02 1.45
CA VAL A 84 4.88 21.21 2.31
C VAL A 84 6.10 22.13 2.11
N PHE A 85 7.25 21.59 1.70
CA PHE A 85 8.53 22.30 1.62
C PHE A 85 9.15 22.27 0.21
N GLU A 86 8.30 22.33 -0.83
CA GLU A 86 8.68 22.12 -2.24
C GLU A 86 9.76 23.10 -2.74
N ASP A 87 9.82 24.31 -2.17
CA ASP A 87 10.76 25.37 -2.56
C ASP A 87 12.17 25.28 -1.94
N VAL A 88 12.46 24.22 -1.17
CA VAL A 88 13.77 24.06 -0.51
C VAL A 88 14.64 23.09 -1.30
N ASP A 89 15.79 23.56 -1.83
CA ASP A 89 16.69 22.79 -2.70
C ASP A 89 17.10 21.40 -2.14
N TRP A 90 17.28 21.28 -0.83
CA TRP A 90 17.61 20.00 -0.20
C TRP A 90 16.41 19.01 -0.24
N VAL A 91 15.18 19.54 -0.13
CA VAL A 91 13.95 18.76 -0.24
C VAL A 91 13.79 18.28 -1.68
N ALA A 92 14.07 19.13 -2.67
CA ALA A 92 14.07 18.73 -4.09
C ALA A 92 15.00 17.55 -4.41
N ASN A 93 16.20 17.52 -3.82
CA ASN A 93 17.13 16.39 -3.98
C ASN A 93 16.68 15.13 -3.24
N PHE A 94 16.07 15.28 -2.06
CA PHE A 94 15.48 14.19 -1.29
C PHE A 94 14.27 13.56 -2.02
N ILE A 95 13.45 14.38 -2.70
CA ILE A 95 12.36 13.93 -3.60
C ILE A 95 12.89 13.05 -4.71
N GLY A 96 13.94 13.51 -5.39
CA GLY A 96 14.53 12.76 -6.51
C GLY A 96 14.90 11.35 -6.08
N PHE A 97 15.53 11.21 -4.91
CA PHE A 97 15.89 9.89 -4.36
C PHE A 97 14.65 9.04 -4.06
N ILE A 98 13.64 9.61 -3.41
CA ILE A 98 12.42 8.88 -3.03
C ILE A 98 11.58 8.51 -4.23
N LEU A 99 11.52 9.32 -5.29
CA LEU A 99 10.81 8.96 -6.50
C LEU A 99 11.56 7.87 -7.29
N ILE A 100 12.89 7.97 -7.37
CA ILE A 100 13.74 6.98 -8.06
C ILE A 100 13.61 5.59 -7.42
N PHE A 101 13.60 5.51 -6.09
CA PHE A 101 13.48 4.23 -5.38
C PHE A 101 12.03 3.86 -5.03
N GLY A 102 11.16 4.85 -4.83
CA GLY A 102 9.77 4.67 -4.43
C GLY A 102 8.92 4.04 -5.51
N ILE A 103 9.07 4.47 -6.77
CA ILE A 103 8.29 3.91 -7.89
C ILE A 103 8.54 2.39 -8.03
N PRO A 104 9.79 1.88 -8.10
CA PRO A 104 10.07 0.45 -8.11
C PRO A 104 9.67 -0.28 -6.82
N LEU A 105 9.69 0.42 -5.68
CA LEU A 105 9.37 -0.16 -4.38
C LEU A 105 7.85 -0.31 -4.16
N THR A 106 7.01 0.48 -4.85
CA THR A 106 5.55 0.41 -4.74
C THR A 106 4.97 -0.98 -5.05
N PRO A 107 5.33 -1.64 -6.18
CA PRO A 107 4.92 -3.02 -6.47
C PRO A 107 5.35 -4.01 -5.39
N ILE A 108 6.57 -3.87 -4.87
CA ILE A 108 7.10 -4.74 -3.81
C ILE A 108 6.26 -4.58 -2.53
N LEU A 109 6.03 -3.33 -2.11
CA LEU A 109 5.18 -3.03 -0.95
C LEU A 109 3.74 -3.52 -1.16
N ALA A 110 3.21 -3.40 -2.38
CA ALA A 110 1.88 -3.90 -2.67
C ALA A 110 1.78 -5.42 -2.47
N ILE A 111 2.74 -6.17 -3.00
CA ILE A 111 2.82 -7.63 -2.83
C ILE A 111 2.98 -8.00 -1.35
N CYS A 112 3.91 -7.35 -0.64
CA CYS A 112 4.12 -7.57 0.79
C CYS A 112 2.82 -7.37 1.59
N TYR A 113 2.06 -6.31 1.26
CA TYR A 113 0.81 -6.04 1.95
C TYR A 113 -0.26 -7.09 1.67
N LEU A 114 -0.41 -7.51 0.41
CA LEU A 114 -1.36 -8.57 0.04
C LEU A 114 -1.02 -9.88 0.76
N SER A 115 0.26 -10.23 0.90
CA SER A 115 0.69 -11.39 1.69
C SER A 115 0.27 -11.27 3.16
N ILE A 116 0.49 -10.11 3.79
CA ILE A 116 0.07 -9.88 5.18
C ILE A 116 -1.45 -10.03 5.32
N VAL A 117 -2.22 -9.42 4.42
CA VAL A 117 -3.69 -9.44 4.45
C VAL A 117 -4.22 -10.87 4.25
N TYR A 118 -3.60 -11.66 3.36
CA TYR A 118 -3.91 -13.06 3.18
C TYR A 118 -3.62 -13.89 4.44
N THR A 119 -2.45 -13.71 5.06
CA THR A 119 -2.09 -14.41 6.30
C THR A 119 -3.04 -14.06 7.46
N ASP A 120 -3.42 -12.79 7.59
CA ASP A 120 -4.40 -12.35 8.58
C ASP A 120 -5.76 -13.01 8.36
N TYR A 121 -6.19 -13.09 7.10
CA TYR A 121 -7.44 -13.75 6.72
C TYR A 121 -7.43 -15.25 7.07
N GLN A 122 -6.37 -15.98 6.71
CA GLN A 122 -6.22 -17.40 7.04
C GLN A 122 -6.27 -17.64 8.56
N LYS A 123 -5.51 -16.86 9.34
CA LYS A 123 -5.55 -16.93 10.82
C LYS A 123 -6.94 -16.64 11.38
N SER A 124 -7.70 -15.75 10.75
CA SER A 124 -9.06 -15.42 11.19
C SER A 124 -10.07 -16.57 10.98
N LEU A 125 -9.81 -17.45 10.01
CA LEU A 125 -10.62 -18.63 9.73
C LEU A 125 -10.34 -19.78 10.71
N THR A 126 -9.07 -20.05 11.00
CA THR A 126 -8.66 -21.14 11.90
C THR A 126 -9.00 -20.89 13.37
N GLN A 127 -9.18 -19.62 13.78
CA GLN A 127 -9.69 -19.28 15.12
C GLN A 127 -11.20 -19.49 15.29
N ASN A 128 -11.92 -19.96 14.27
CA ASN A 128 -13.36 -20.25 14.33
C ASN A 128 -13.67 -21.75 14.10
N SER A 129 -12.66 -22.61 13.94
CA SER A 129 -12.76 -24.07 13.90
C SER A 129 -12.33 -24.67 15.23
#